data_AF-A0A8C3I3Y1-F1
#
_entry.id   AF-A0A8C3I3Y1-F1
#
_cell.length_a   1.000
_cell.length_b   1.000
_cell.length_c   1.000
_cell.angle_alpha   90.00
_cell.angle_beta   90.00
_cell.angle_gamma   90.00
#
_symmetry.space_group_name_H-M   'P 1'
#
loop_
_entity.id
_entity.type
_entity.pdbx_description
1 polymer ?
#
loop_
_entity_poly.entity_id
_entity_poly.type
_entity_poly.pdbx_seq_one_letter_code
_entity_poly.pdbx_strand_id
1 'polypeptide(L)'
;MKALQAALSRAPPGAPRPVRPGAPRPPPALSCRPVSPCRARAGLARMAENGLRDKVLNLDSMNPWVKRVEYAVRGPILTRAVELEEELRQGVKKPFTEVIKANIGDAHAMGQRPITFLRQVSALCLYPELLSEPLFPDDAKQRARRLLAACGGQSVGEPGLARPGSLAVAL
;
A
#
# COMPACT_ATOMS: atom_id res chain seq x y z
N MET A 1 18.67 -3.11 -24.32
CA MET A 1 18.90 -2.72 -22.92
C MET A 1 20.40 -2.73 -22.55
N LYS A 2 21.22 -1.83 -23.12
CA LYS A 2 22.63 -1.65 -22.69
C LYS A 2 23.08 -0.17 -22.59
N ALA A 3 22.20 0.80 -22.87
CA ALA A 3 22.60 2.20 -22.99
C ALA A 3 22.38 3.07 -21.74
N LEU A 4 21.62 2.60 -20.73
CA LEU A 4 21.25 3.45 -19.59
C LEU A 4 22.23 3.39 -18.40
N GLN A 5 23.17 2.45 -18.39
CA GLN A 5 24.05 2.24 -17.23
C GLN A 5 25.35 3.07 -17.27
N ALA A 6 25.62 3.79 -18.37
CA ALA A 6 26.84 4.58 -18.54
C ALA A 6 26.75 6.03 -18.03
N ALA A 7 25.57 6.52 -17.64
CA ALA A 7 25.35 7.94 -17.32
C ALA A 7 25.51 8.31 -15.82
N LEU A 8 25.88 7.36 -14.95
CA LEU A 8 25.96 7.57 -13.49
C LEU A 8 27.39 7.66 -12.92
N SER A 9 28.41 7.74 -13.76
CA SER A 9 29.78 8.00 -13.28
C SER A 9 30.33 9.30 -13.86
N ARG A 10 30.59 10.26 -12.96
CA ARG A 10 31.34 11.53 -13.09
C ARG A 10 30.49 12.79 -13.10
N ALA A 11 30.19 13.29 -11.90
CA ALA A 11 29.97 14.71 -11.68
C ALA A 11 31.33 15.44 -11.71
N PRO A 12 31.44 16.61 -12.38
CA PRO A 12 32.67 17.40 -12.39
C PRO A 12 32.95 18.05 -11.01
N PRO A 13 34.23 18.21 -10.61
CA PRO A 13 34.59 18.86 -9.36
C PRO A 13 34.33 20.37 -9.48
N GLY A 14 33.36 20.89 -8.73
CA GLY A 14 33.08 22.34 -8.66
C GLY A 14 31.62 22.78 -8.62
N ALA A 15 30.65 21.85 -8.66
CA ALA A 15 29.23 22.23 -8.58
C ALA A 15 28.84 22.73 -7.17
N PRO A 16 28.12 23.86 -7.05
CA PRO A 16 27.62 24.35 -5.77
C PRO A 16 26.63 23.34 -5.16
N ARG A 17 26.78 23.07 -3.86
CA ARG A 17 25.92 22.12 -3.13
C ARG A 17 24.50 22.68 -3.04
N PRO A 18 23.45 21.87 -3.26
CA PRO A 18 22.08 22.31 -3.04
C PRO A 18 21.87 22.60 -1.54
N VAL A 19 21.39 23.81 -1.24
CA VAL A 19 21.03 24.24 0.11
C VAL A 19 19.76 23.48 0.51
N ARG A 20 19.83 22.71 1.61
CA ARG A 20 18.66 22.00 2.14
C ARG A 20 17.63 23.03 2.65
N PRO A 21 16.35 22.94 2.25
CA PRO A 21 15.29 23.67 2.93
C PRO A 21 15.25 23.24 4.40
N GLY A 22 15.23 24.22 5.31
CA GLY A 22 15.13 23.98 6.75
C GLY A 22 13.84 23.22 7.10
N ALA A 23 13.92 22.32 8.07
CA ALA A 23 12.77 21.57 8.55
C ALA A 23 11.67 22.52 9.07
N PRO A 24 10.38 22.28 8.74
CA PRO A 24 9.29 23.05 9.33
C PRO A 24 9.22 22.78 10.84
N ARG A 25 8.98 23.85 11.61
CA ARG A 25 8.88 23.78 13.08
C ARG A 25 7.67 22.94 13.50
N PRO A 26 7.77 22.18 14.60
CA PRO A 26 6.64 21.42 15.12
C PRO A 26 5.52 22.36 15.60
N PRO A 27 4.24 21.98 15.43
CA PRO A 27 3.12 22.75 15.98
C PRO A 27 3.10 22.70 17.51
N PRO A 28 2.56 23.73 18.18
CA PRO A 28 2.45 23.75 19.64
C PRO A 28 1.49 22.65 20.13
N ALA A 29 1.83 22.05 21.28
CA ALA A 29 1.05 21.00 21.92
C ALA A 29 -0.37 21.48 22.24
N LEU A 30 -1.37 20.78 21.70
CA LEU A 30 -2.78 21.05 21.98
C LEU A 30 -3.13 20.52 23.38
N SER A 31 -3.52 21.42 24.29
CA SER A 31 -4.06 21.03 25.59
C SER A 31 -5.41 20.34 25.40
N CYS A 32 -5.53 19.08 25.84
CA CYS A 32 -6.78 18.35 25.88
C CYS A 32 -7.76 19.04 26.85
N ARG A 33 -8.76 19.74 26.32
CA ARG A 33 -9.93 20.13 27.11
C ARG A 33 -10.94 18.98 27.09
N PRO A 34 -11.56 18.63 28.24
CA PRO A 34 -12.56 17.56 28.30
C PRO A 34 -13.80 17.95 27.48
N VAL A 35 -14.31 16.99 26.71
CA VAL A 35 -15.52 17.14 25.90
C VAL A 35 -16.73 16.92 26.81
N SER A 36 -17.60 17.92 26.93
CA SER A 36 -18.84 17.81 27.71
C SER A 36 -19.77 16.73 27.13
N PRO A 37 -20.50 15.97 27.96
CA PRO A 37 -21.42 14.95 27.47
C PRO A 37 -22.67 15.59 26.83
N CYS A 38 -23.01 15.13 25.62
CA CYS A 38 -24.24 15.49 24.91
C CYS A 38 -25.46 15.04 25.71
N ARG A 39 -26.27 16.00 26.18
CA ARG A 39 -27.52 15.77 26.89
C ARG A 39 -28.59 15.36 25.86
N ALA A 40 -28.98 14.08 25.85
CA ALA A 40 -30.07 13.60 25.00
C ALA A 40 -31.40 14.22 25.48
N ARG A 41 -32.02 15.06 24.65
CA ARG A 41 -33.43 15.46 24.82
C ARG A 41 -34.32 14.45 24.11
N ALA A 42 -35.15 13.76 24.88
CA ALA A 42 -36.29 13.02 24.36
C ALA A 42 -37.30 14.01 23.74
N GLY A 43 -37.68 13.79 22.50
CA GLY A 43 -38.65 14.60 21.76
C GLY A 43 -39.45 13.73 20.80
N LEU A 44 -40.78 13.76 20.99
CA LEU A 44 -41.89 13.17 20.25
C LEU A 44 -41.60 12.78 18.78
N ALA A 45 -41.92 11.52 18.45
CA ALA A 45 -41.91 11.00 17.09
C ALA A 45 -42.96 11.72 16.21
N ARG A 46 -42.49 12.54 15.27
CA ARG A 46 -43.26 12.96 14.09
C ARG A 46 -43.08 11.92 13.01
N MET A 47 -44.19 11.42 12.45
CA MET A 47 -44.17 10.53 11.29
C MET A 47 -43.50 11.23 10.12
N ALA A 48 -42.41 10.63 9.62
CA ALA A 48 -41.66 11.14 8.48
C ALA A 48 -42.31 10.62 7.20
N GLU A 49 -42.78 11.54 6.36
CA GLU A 49 -42.94 11.30 4.93
C GLU A 49 -41.64 10.71 4.37
N ASN A 50 -41.74 9.80 3.40
CA ASN A 50 -40.60 9.22 2.69
C ASN A 50 -39.94 10.27 1.77
N GLY A 51 -39.36 11.32 2.37
CA GLY A 51 -38.36 12.15 1.73
C GLY A 51 -37.04 11.37 1.65
N LEU A 52 -36.27 11.60 0.58
CA LEU A 52 -34.90 11.12 0.44
C LEU A 52 -34.13 11.46 1.72
N ARG A 53 -33.91 10.45 2.56
CA ARG A 53 -33.19 10.62 3.82
C ARG A 53 -31.78 11.07 3.45
N ASP A 54 -31.39 12.27 3.90
CA ASP A 54 -30.01 12.72 3.74
C ASP A 54 -29.07 11.64 4.28
N LYS A 55 -27.98 11.41 3.55
CA LYS A 55 -27.00 10.40 3.94
C LYS A 55 -26.53 10.73 5.35
N VAL A 56 -26.62 9.74 6.25
CA VAL A 56 -26.22 9.90 7.66
C VAL A 56 -24.74 10.29 7.76
N LEU A 57 -23.91 9.84 6.80
CA LEU A 57 -22.52 10.25 6.66
C LEU A 57 -22.38 11.30 5.55
N ASN A 58 -22.19 12.55 5.96
CA ASN A 58 -21.86 13.70 5.10
C ASN A 58 -20.46 14.24 5.41
N LEU A 59 -19.88 15.02 4.49
CA LEU A 59 -18.59 15.69 4.70
C LEU A 59 -18.59 16.56 5.96
N ASP A 60 -19.73 17.15 6.33
CA ASP A 60 -19.86 17.95 7.54
C ASP A 60 -19.79 17.09 8.82
N SER A 61 -20.45 15.92 8.80
CA SER A 61 -20.50 14.97 9.93
C SER A 61 -19.19 14.22 10.19
N MET A 62 -18.29 14.18 9.20
CA MET A 62 -17.06 13.39 9.26
C MET A 62 -16.03 13.99 10.23
N ASN A 63 -15.16 13.14 10.79
CA ASN A 63 -14.09 13.57 11.69
C ASN A 63 -13.19 14.63 11.01
N PRO A 64 -13.03 15.84 11.59
CA PRO A 64 -12.18 16.91 11.04
C PRO A 64 -10.71 16.52 10.83
N TRP A 65 -10.19 15.51 11.53
CA TRP A 65 -8.83 15.01 11.34
C TRP A 65 -8.68 14.18 10.07
N VAL A 66 -9.72 13.43 9.68
CA VAL A 66 -9.75 12.67 8.43
C VAL A 66 -9.92 13.61 7.23
N LYS A 67 -10.63 14.73 7.39
CA LYS A 67 -10.75 15.75 6.33
C LYS A 67 -9.41 16.43 5.99
N ARG A 68 -8.51 16.50 6.97
CA ARG A 68 -7.23 17.21 6.87
C ARG A 68 -6.06 16.32 6.49
N VAL A 69 -6.22 14.99 6.51
CA VAL A 69 -5.13 14.09 6.16
C VAL A 69 -4.99 14.02 4.64
N GLU A 70 -3.79 14.28 4.15
CA GLU A 70 -3.47 14.20 2.73
C GLU A 70 -2.56 12.99 2.48
N TYR A 71 -2.96 12.14 1.54
CA TYR A 71 -2.16 10.99 1.12
C TYR A 71 -1.60 11.22 -0.27
N ALA A 72 -0.43 11.88 -0.31
CA ALA A 72 0.21 12.33 -1.55
C ALA A 72 0.45 11.21 -2.59
N VAL A 73 0.62 9.97 -2.14
CA VAL A 73 0.89 8.81 -3.01
C VAL A 73 -0.32 8.45 -3.89
N ARG A 74 -1.55 8.69 -3.41
CA ARG A 74 -2.80 8.52 -4.17
C ARG A 74 -3.59 9.83 -4.20
N GLY A 75 -2.92 10.89 -4.65
CA GLY A 75 -3.49 12.22 -4.79
C GLY A 75 -3.96 12.56 -6.21
N PRO A 76 -4.20 13.86 -6.49
CA PRO A 76 -4.74 14.35 -7.75
C PRO A 76 -3.91 13.98 -9.00
N ILE A 77 -2.60 13.82 -8.83
CA ILE A 77 -1.69 13.41 -9.92
C ILE A 77 -2.06 12.03 -10.43
N LEU A 78 -2.39 11.09 -9.53
CA LEU A 78 -2.80 9.75 -9.92
C LEU A 78 -4.16 9.77 -10.62
N THR A 79 -5.10 10.57 -10.12
CA THR A 79 -6.41 10.77 -10.77
C THR A 79 -6.24 11.28 -12.20
N ARG A 80 -5.41 12.32 -12.38
CA ARG A 80 -5.13 12.86 -13.73
C ARG A 80 -4.42 11.85 -14.63
N ALA A 81 -3.53 11.03 -14.08
CA ALA A 81 -2.88 9.96 -14.84
C ALA A 81 -3.89 8.93 -15.36
N VAL A 82 -4.90 8.57 -14.55
CA VAL A 82 -5.99 7.67 -14.97
C VAL A 82 -6.83 8.33 -16.07
N GLU A 83 -7.23 9.59 -15.91
CA GLU A 83 -7.97 10.32 -16.96
C GLU A 83 -7.19 10.35 -18.29
N LEU A 84 -5.88 10.59 -18.24
CA LEU A 84 -5.02 10.57 -19.44
C LEU A 84 -4.96 9.19 -20.10
N GLU A 85 -4.94 8.10 -19.32
CA GLU A 85 -5.04 6.74 -19.87
C GLU A 85 -6.38 6.51 -20.58
N GLU A 86 -7.48 7.09 -20.08
CA GLU A 86 -8.79 7.02 -20.74
C GLU A 86 -8.83 7.84 -22.02
N GLU A 87 -8.30 9.07 -21.99
CA GLU A 87 -8.19 9.94 -23.16
C GLU A 87 -7.38 9.26 -24.28
N LEU A 88 -6.25 8.63 -23.94
CA LEU A 88 -5.43 7.86 -24.89
C LEU A 88 -6.18 6.66 -25.46
N ARG A 89 -6.95 5.94 -24.63
CA ARG A 89 -7.79 4.80 -25.06
C ARG A 89 -8.91 5.23 -26.01
N GLN A 90 -9.43 6.45 -25.84
CA GLN A 90 -10.42 7.06 -26.74
C GLN A 90 -9.79 7.61 -28.03
N GLY A 91 -8.47 7.55 -28.20
CA GLY A 91 -7.77 7.98 -29.40
C GLY A 91 -7.44 9.48 -29.44
N VAL A 92 -7.53 10.18 -28.30
CA VAL A 92 -7.11 11.58 -28.22
C VAL A 92 -5.60 11.68 -28.43
N LYS A 93 -5.16 12.45 -29.43
CA LYS A 93 -3.73 12.65 -29.70
C LYS A 93 -3.08 13.48 -28.59
N LYS A 94 -2.05 12.92 -27.97
CA LYS A 94 -1.19 13.55 -26.95
C LYS A 94 0.27 13.46 -27.40
N PRO A 95 1.20 14.25 -26.82
CA PRO A 95 2.63 14.17 -27.16
C PRO A 95 3.33 12.88 -26.68
N PHE A 96 2.60 11.96 -26.07
CA PHE A 96 3.06 10.67 -25.56
C PHE A 96 2.06 9.57 -25.95
N THR A 97 2.55 8.33 -26.04
CA THR A 97 1.76 7.16 -26.45
C THR A 97 1.17 6.39 -25.27
N GLU A 98 1.80 6.48 -24.10
CA GLU A 98 1.41 5.74 -22.91
C GLU A 98 1.69 6.56 -21.64
N VAL A 99 1.02 6.21 -20.54
CA VAL A 99 1.24 6.78 -19.22
C VAL A 99 1.87 5.70 -18.34
N ILE A 100 3.04 5.98 -17.79
CA ILE A 100 3.76 5.07 -16.89
C ILE A 100 3.56 5.54 -15.44
N LYS A 101 2.87 4.73 -14.63
CA LYS A 101 2.62 5.00 -13.21
C LYS A 101 3.86 4.68 -12.37
N ALA A 102 4.75 5.65 -12.24
CA ALA A 102 5.95 5.55 -11.39
C ALA A 102 5.76 6.09 -9.96
N ASN A 103 4.51 6.35 -9.53
CA ASN A 103 4.21 6.94 -8.22
C ASN A 103 4.25 5.93 -7.08
N ILE A 104 3.98 4.65 -7.36
CA ILE A 104 4.04 3.55 -6.40
C ILE A 104 5.18 2.65 -6.85
N GLY A 105 6.05 2.27 -5.93
CA GLY A 105 7.19 1.37 -6.17
C GLY A 105 6.76 -0.07 -6.44
N ASP A 106 5.83 -0.30 -7.37
CA ASP A 106 5.43 -1.62 -7.84
C ASP A 106 6.33 -2.05 -9.00
N ALA A 107 7.43 -2.69 -8.64
CA ALA A 107 8.39 -3.15 -9.62
C ALA A 107 7.83 -4.23 -10.55
N HIS A 108 6.85 -5.02 -10.11
CA HIS A 108 6.21 -6.02 -10.95
C HIS A 108 5.34 -5.37 -12.04
N ALA A 109 4.61 -4.31 -11.72
CA ALA A 109 3.88 -3.51 -12.71
C ALA A 109 4.81 -2.89 -13.76
N MET A 110 6.06 -2.61 -13.39
CA MET A 110 7.12 -2.09 -14.28
C MET A 110 7.87 -3.21 -15.04
N GLY A 111 7.37 -4.45 -15.02
CA GLY A 111 7.92 -5.56 -15.80
C GLY A 111 9.06 -6.33 -15.09
N GLN A 112 9.29 -6.10 -13.80
CA GLN A 112 10.19 -6.96 -13.03
C GLN A 112 9.61 -8.38 -12.98
N ARG A 113 10.40 -9.36 -13.43
CA ARG A 113 10.01 -10.78 -13.35
C ARG A 113 9.92 -11.19 -11.87
N PRO A 114 8.79 -11.78 -11.43
CA PRO A 114 8.68 -12.28 -10.08
C PRO A 114 9.72 -13.35 -9.78
N ILE A 115 10.26 -13.34 -8.56
CA ILE A 115 11.25 -14.32 -8.12
C ILE A 115 10.58 -15.70 -7.97
N THR A 116 11.03 -16.67 -8.76
CA THR A 116 10.42 -18.01 -8.83
C THR A 116 10.49 -18.75 -7.52
N PHE A 117 11.64 -18.74 -6.85
CA PHE A 117 11.86 -19.42 -5.57
C PHE A 117 10.86 -18.98 -4.50
N LEU A 118 10.66 -17.66 -4.32
CA LEU A 118 9.72 -17.14 -3.33
C LEU A 118 8.28 -17.58 -3.62
N ARG A 119 7.89 -17.60 -4.91
CA ARG A 119 6.55 -18.05 -5.30
C ARG A 119 6.35 -19.55 -5.06
N GLN A 120 7.36 -20.36 -5.34
CA GLN A 120 7.33 -21.80 -5.10
C GLN A 120 7.19 -22.10 -3.60
N VAL A 121 8.00 -21.45 -2.76
CA VAL A 121 7.94 -21.63 -1.31
C VAL A 121 6.57 -21.21 -0.76
N SER A 122 6.05 -20.04 -1.17
CA SER A 122 4.72 -19.59 -0.74
C SER A 122 3.61 -20.55 -1.17
N ALA A 123 3.66 -21.07 -2.39
CA ALA A 123 2.67 -22.05 -2.88
C ALA A 123 2.70 -23.34 -2.05
N LEU A 124 3.89 -23.86 -1.76
CA LEU A 124 4.08 -25.05 -0.92
C LEU A 124 3.62 -24.83 0.53
N CYS A 125 3.74 -23.61 1.06
CA CYS A 125 3.25 -23.30 2.40
C CYS A 125 1.72 -23.19 2.45
N LEU A 126 1.10 -22.67 1.39
CA LEU A 126 -0.36 -22.54 1.29
C LEU A 126 -1.05 -23.88 0.98
N TYR A 127 -0.38 -24.77 0.25
CA TYR A 127 -0.89 -26.09 -0.09
C TYR A 127 0.17 -27.18 0.13
N PRO A 128 0.31 -27.69 1.37
CA PRO A 128 1.36 -28.63 1.76
C PRO A 128 1.33 -29.97 1.03
N GLU A 129 0.19 -30.38 0.47
CA GLU A 129 0.07 -31.61 -0.33
C GLU A 129 1.00 -31.61 -1.56
N LEU A 130 1.39 -30.43 -2.07
CA LEU A 130 2.35 -30.31 -3.16
C LEU A 130 3.79 -30.69 -2.79
N LEU A 131 4.09 -30.92 -1.49
CA LEU A 131 5.43 -31.33 -1.06
C LEU A 131 5.81 -32.74 -1.53
N SER A 132 4.84 -33.61 -1.82
CA SER A 132 5.06 -34.95 -2.37
C SER A 132 5.28 -34.96 -3.88
N GLU A 133 4.85 -33.91 -4.59
CA GLU A 133 4.94 -33.85 -6.05
C GLU A 133 6.37 -33.57 -6.55
N PRO A 134 6.83 -34.19 -7.65
CA PRO A 134 8.17 -33.96 -8.20
C PRO A 134 8.33 -32.61 -8.93
N LEU A 135 7.26 -31.80 -9.02
CA LEU A 135 7.24 -30.54 -9.78
C LEU A 135 8.12 -29.43 -9.19
N PHE A 136 8.35 -29.46 -7.87
CA PHE A 136 9.09 -28.41 -7.15
C PHE A 136 10.52 -28.86 -6.82
N PRO A 137 11.50 -27.94 -6.90
CA PRO A 137 12.87 -28.26 -6.54
C PRO A 137 13.01 -28.51 -5.03
N ASP A 138 13.99 -29.33 -4.65
CA ASP A 138 14.14 -29.80 -3.27
C ASP A 138 14.49 -28.69 -2.27
N ASP A 139 15.19 -27.65 -2.73
CA ASP A 139 15.51 -26.46 -1.94
C ASP A 139 14.25 -25.70 -1.51
N ALA A 140 13.29 -25.50 -2.42
CA ALA A 140 12.01 -24.88 -2.14
C ALA A 140 11.17 -25.72 -1.17
N LYS A 141 11.15 -27.06 -1.36
CA LYS A 141 10.48 -27.99 -0.43
C LYS A 141 11.10 -27.96 0.96
N GLN A 142 12.42 -27.96 1.05
CA GLN A 142 13.12 -27.86 2.33
C GLN A 142 12.77 -26.54 3.04
N ARG A 143 12.73 -25.43 2.29
CA ARG A 143 12.38 -24.13 2.85
C ARG A 143 10.95 -24.08 3.36
N ALA A 144 9.99 -24.58 2.57
CA ALA A 144 8.59 -24.65 2.97
C ALA A 144 8.39 -25.52 4.22
N ARG A 145 9.05 -26.68 4.32
CA ARG A 145 9.01 -27.53 5.52
C ARG A 145 9.51 -26.82 6.77
N ARG A 146 10.60 -26.04 6.66
CA ARG A 146 11.13 -25.24 7.79
C ARG A 146 10.15 -24.16 8.23
N LEU A 147 9.52 -23.48 7.28
CA LEU A 147 8.50 -22.46 7.55
C LEU A 147 7.28 -23.07 8.25
N LEU A 148 6.75 -24.17 7.74
CA LEU A 148 5.61 -24.87 8.34
C LEU A 148 5.94 -25.39 9.74
N ALA A 149 7.14 -25.94 9.96
CA ALA A 149 7.57 -26.38 11.29
C ALA A 149 7.71 -25.23 12.31
N ALA A 150 7.95 -24.00 11.84
CA ALA A 150 8.02 -22.81 12.70
C ALA A 150 6.64 -22.25 13.07
N CYS A 151 5.58 -22.65 12.35
CA CYS A 151 4.20 -22.29 12.66
C CYS A 151 3.58 -23.31 13.63
N GLY A 152 2.78 -22.83 14.58
CA GLY A 152 1.86 -23.70 15.33
C GLY A 152 0.98 -24.48 14.36
N GLY A 153 0.73 -25.76 14.67
CA GLY A 153 -0.15 -26.61 13.86
C GLY A 153 0.28 -26.87 12.41
N GLN A 154 1.51 -26.51 12.03
CA GLN A 154 2.01 -26.61 10.64
C GLN A 154 1.12 -25.87 9.63
N SER A 155 0.45 -24.79 10.06
CA SER A 155 -0.46 -24.02 9.23
C SER A 155 -0.07 -22.55 9.20
N VAL A 156 -0.06 -21.97 8.00
CA VAL A 156 0.23 -20.53 7.78
C VAL A 156 -0.91 -19.63 8.27
N GLY A 157 -2.11 -20.19 8.43
CA GLY A 157 -3.32 -19.45 8.81
C GLY A 157 -3.63 -19.46 10.31
N GLU A 158 -2.87 -20.18 11.14
CA GLU A 158 -3.13 -20.23 12.57
C GLU A 158 -2.75 -18.88 13.22
N PRO A 159 -3.63 -18.26 14.03
CA PRO A 159 -3.30 -17.03 14.77
C PRO A 159 -2.13 -17.33 15.72
N GLY A 160 -0.94 -16.90 15.30
CA GLY A 160 0.30 -17.41 15.85
C GLY A 160 0.43 -17.14 17.35
N LEU A 161 0.57 -18.22 18.13
CA LEU A 161 1.50 -18.26 19.26
C LEU A 161 2.96 -18.31 18.74
N ALA A 162 3.24 -17.57 17.68
CA ALA A 162 4.55 -17.46 17.07
C ALA A 162 5.25 -16.30 17.78
N ARG A 163 6.34 -16.62 18.49
CA ARG A 163 7.21 -15.61 19.12
C ARG A 163 7.56 -14.53 18.08
N PRO A 164 7.55 -13.23 18.43
CA PRO A 164 7.90 -12.17 17.49
C PRO A 164 9.27 -12.49 16.86
N GLY A 165 9.30 -12.69 15.54
CA GLY A 165 10.51 -12.97 14.76
C GLY A 165 10.67 -14.39 14.19
N SER A 166 9.83 -15.38 14.53
CA SER A 166 10.00 -16.75 14.01
C SER A 166 9.88 -16.86 12.48
N LEU A 167 9.01 -16.06 11.86
CA LEU A 167 8.88 -15.99 10.40
C LEU A 167 10.05 -15.27 9.71
N ALA A 168 10.73 -14.35 10.40
CA ALA A 168 11.85 -13.59 9.83
C ALA A 168 13.14 -14.42 9.75
N VAL A 169 13.31 -15.42 10.61
CA VAL A 169 14.46 -16.35 10.58
C VAL A 169 14.27 -17.44 9.52
N ALA A 170 13.02 -17.64 9.07
CA ALA A 170 12.65 -18.68 8.13
C ALA A 170 12.39 -18.18 6.70
N LEU A 171 12.61 -16.89 6.36
CA LEU A 171 12.66 -16.35 4.98
C LEU A 171 14.07 -15.86 4.60
#